data_AF-A0AAP2HCG4-F1
#
_entry.id   AF-A0AAP2HCG4-F1
#
_cell.length_a   1.000
_cell.length_b   1.000
_cell.length_c   1.000
_cell.angle_alpha   90.00
_cell.angle_beta   90.00
_cell.angle_gamma   90.00
#
_symmetry.space_group_name_H-M   'P 1'
#
loop_
_entity.id
_entity.type
_entity.pdbx_description
1 polymer ?
#
loop_
_entity_poly.entity_id
_entity_poly.type
_entity_poly.pdbx_seq_one_letter_code
_entity_poly.pdbx_strand_id
1 'polypeptide(L)'
;MLWIIVALLLAAGAAWGWTQWQTRSERARAEQADAGQRLDALEGRIDTIRRDQRSQLQRLQQADATNRVLRDEVLGIGQRSALIEDTVSKLADPDRHGEQALRLDEAELLLGMAQQRLLIAGDLDGARRAYVLAGNVLDGIDDPAYLSLRQTLQQERAGLDALGTEPRVRAMAELDAFARTISAAPVEPQTTTATDAPWWRRAFATLVDVNPSDRTVAVQPSDRIAAVAGLQLEISLARAAAERRDEAGFRAALQRADGWLTRLWPPSKTLDSQRAQLREIGARELSLTLPTLGSTLHQLRQLRAAD
;
A
#
# COMPACT_ATOMS: atom_id res chain seq x y z
N MET A 1 148.13 -30.31 23.17
CA MET A 1 147.16 -31.34 22.72
C MET A 1 145.80 -31.22 23.42
N LEU A 2 145.70 -31.12 24.75
CA LEU A 2 144.42 -31.10 25.48
C LEU A 2 143.50 -29.89 25.18
N TRP A 3 144.05 -28.70 24.92
CA TRP A 3 143.28 -27.48 24.64
C TRP A 3 142.49 -27.49 23.32
N ILE A 4 142.97 -28.23 22.32
CA ILE A 4 142.32 -28.31 21.00
C ILE A 4 141.02 -29.13 21.11
N ILE A 5 141.02 -30.19 21.93
CA ILE A 5 139.86 -31.05 22.14
C ILE A 5 138.74 -30.30 22.88
N VAL A 6 139.10 -29.45 23.85
CA VAL A 6 138.13 -28.62 24.59
C VAL A 6 137.48 -27.57 23.69
N ALA A 7 138.27 -26.91 22.82
CA ALA A 7 137.74 -25.94 21.87
C ALA A 7 136.77 -26.60 20.86
N LEU A 8 137.07 -27.81 20.41
CA LEU A 8 136.25 -28.55 19.45
C LEU A 8 134.94 -29.04 20.08
N LEU A 9 134.97 -29.47 21.36
CA LEU A 9 133.77 -29.81 22.12
C LEU A 9 132.87 -28.60 22.39
N LEU A 10 133.44 -27.43 22.67
CA LEU A 10 132.66 -26.19 22.81
C LEU A 10 132.01 -25.76 21.50
N ALA A 11 132.72 -25.87 20.37
CA ALA A 11 132.17 -25.57 19.06
C ALA A 11 131.03 -26.55 18.68
N ALA A 12 131.19 -27.84 18.97
CA ALA A 12 130.15 -28.85 18.75
C ALA A 12 128.92 -28.59 19.63
N GLY A 13 129.11 -28.24 20.91
CA GLY A 13 128.04 -27.86 21.83
C GLY A 13 127.29 -26.60 21.38
N ALA A 14 128.02 -25.58 20.89
CA ALA A 14 127.42 -24.36 20.35
C ALA A 14 126.62 -24.61 19.06
N ALA A 15 127.13 -25.45 18.14
CA ALA A 15 126.42 -25.84 16.93
C ALA A 15 125.15 -26.67 17.24
N TRP A 16 125.22 -27.55 18.25
CA TRP A 16 124.06 -28.34 18.68
C TRP A 16 123.01 -27.48 19.39
N GLY A 17 123.44 -26.52 20.22
CA GLY A 17 122.56 -25.52 20.84
C GLY A 17 121.88 -24.62 19.81
N TRP A 18 122.61 -24.19 18.78
CA TRP A 18 122.07 -23.38 17.68
C TRP A 18 121.04 -24.14 16.85
N THR A 19 121.32 -25.40 16.48
CA THR A 19 120.36 -26.23 15.72
C THR A 19 119.12 -26.60 16.53
N GLN A 20 119.25 -26.83 17.84
CA GLN A 20 118.11 -27.01 18.76
C GLN A 20 117.28 -25.72 18.92
N TRP A 21 117.92 -24.56 18.98
CA TRP A 21 117.21 -23.28 19.05
C TRP A 21 116.47 -22.97 17.74
N GLN A 22 117.10 -23.25 16.60
CA GLN A 22 116.51 -23.02 15.28
C GLN A 22 115.29 -23.93 15.04
N THR A 23 115.39 -25.22 15.37
CA THR A 23 114.25 -26.16 15.28
C THR A 23 113.11 -25.82 16.25
N ARG A 24 113.40 -25.33 17.46
CA ARG A 24 112.36 -24.81 18.38
C ARG A 24 111.69 -23.55 17.81
N SER A 25 112.46 -22.66 17.19
CA SER A 25 111.92 -21.42 16.61
C SER A 25 111.01 -21.69 15.40
N GLU A 26 111.33 -22.68 14.57
CA GLU A 26 110.50 -23.09 13.43
C GLU A 26 109.21 -23.76 13.89
N ARG A 27 109.27 -24.64 14.90
CA ARG A 27 108.08 -25.26 15.50
C ARG A 27 107.14 -24.22 16.12
N ALA A 28 107.67 -23.26 16.86
CA ALA A 28 106.88 -22.19 17.46
C ALA A 28 106.18 -21.31 16.39
N ARG A 29 106.86 -21.03 15.27
CA ARG A 29 106.25 -20.30 14.14
C ARG A 29 105.19 -21.13 13.41
N ALA A 30 105.41 -22.44 13.24
CA ALA A 30 104.45 -23.35 12.61
C ALA A 30 103.18 -23.51 13.47
N GLU A 31 103.32 -23.61 14.80
CA GLU A 31 102.19 -23.66 15.74
C GLU A 31 101.38 -22.35 15.74
N GLN A 32 102.06 -21.19 15.66
CA GLN A 32 101.38 -19.89 15.53
C GLN A 32 100.65 -19.74 14.19
N ALA A 33 101.23 -20.23 13.09
CA ALA A 33 100.60 -20.20 11.77
C ALA A 33 99.37 -21.13 11.71
N ASP A 34 99.45 -22.33 12.28
CA ASP A 34 98.31 -23.26 12.38
C ASP A 34 97.21 -22.70 13.30
N ALA A 35 97.58 -22.09 14.44
CA ALA A 35 96.63 -21.38 15.29
C ALA A 35 95.94 -20.22 14.56
N GLY A 36 96.69 -19.44 13.76
CA GLY A 36 96.14 -18.37 12.92
C GLY A 36 95.15 -18.89 11.88
N GLN A 37 95.50 -19.97 11.17
CA GLN A 37 94.61 -20.60 10.18
C GLN A 37 93.33 -21.16 10.81
N ARG A 38 93.41 -21.72 12.02
CA ARG A 38 92.22 -22.19 12.77
C ARG A 38 91.32 -21.02 13.18
N LEU A 39 91.90 -19.90 13.59
CA LEU A 39 91.13 -18.68 13.89
C LEU A 39 90.45 -18.12 12.64
N ASP A 40 91.16 -18.01 11.51
CA ASP A 40 90.57 -17.56 10.24
C ASP A 40 89.44 -18.49 9.77
N ALA A 41 89.60 -19.81 9.94
CA ALA A 41 88.56 -20.78 9.61
C ALA A 41 87.33 -20.66 10.52
N LEU A 42 87.52 -20.33 11.80
CA LEU A 42 86.45 -20.06 12.75
C LEU A 42 85.72 -18.74 12.42
N GLU A 43 86.47 -17.68 12.12
CA GLU A 43 85.94 -16.38 11.69
C GLU A 43 85.09 -16.54 10.42
N GLY A 44 85.60 -17.28 9.42
CA GLY A 44 84.87 -17.57 8.19
C GLY A 44 83.60 -18.40 8.40
N ARG A 45 83.59 -19.33 9.37
CA ARG A 45 82.36 -20.05 9.78
C ARG A 45 81.36 -19.11 10.45
N ILE A 46 81.80 -18.24 11.34
CA ILE A 46 80.95 -17.25 12.01
C ILE A 46 80.31 -16.31 10.98
N ASP A 47 81.07 -15.82 10.00
CA ASP A 47 80.55 -14.96 8.94
C ASP A 47 79.57 -15.67 8.01
N THR A 48 79.78 -16.96 7.76
CA THR A 48 78.83 -17.77 6.99
C THR A 48 77.53 -17.98 7.77
N ILE A 49 77.61 -18.30 9.07
CA ILE A 49 76.45 -18.43 9.96
C ILE A 49 75.69 -17.10 10.06
N ARG A 50 76.38 -15.97 10.22
CA ARG A 50 75.76 -14.64 10.27
C ARG A 50 75.03 -14.29 8.97
N ARG A 51 75.61 -14.61 7.81
CA ARG A 51 74.95 -14.42 6.51
C ARG A 51 73.73 -15.31 6.36
N ASP A 52 73.83 -16.59 6.75
CA ASP A 52 72.71 -17.52 6.67
C ASP A 52 71.56 -17.09 7.59
N GLN A 53 71.86 -16.69 8.83
CA GLN A 53 70.89 -16.16 9.78
C GLN A 53 70.17 -14.91 9.24
N ARG A 54 70.90 -13.96 8.62
CA ARG A 54 70.28 -12.80 7.98
C ARG A 54 69.36 -13.20 6.83
N SER A 55 69.76 -14.18 6.02
CA SER A 55 68.94 -14.68 4.91
C SER A 55 67.66 -15.39 5.41
N GLN A 56 67.74 -16.14 6.51
CA GLN A 56 66.60 -16.78 7.14
C GLN A 56 65.63 -15.75 7.73
N LEU A 57 66.15 -14.72 8.40
CA LEU A 57 65.33 -13.60 8.89
C LEU A 57 64.62 -12.86 7.75
N GLN A 58 65.30 -12.64 6.62
CA GLN A 58 64.67 -12.05 5.43
C GLN A 58 63.55 -12.94 4.87
N ARG A 59 63.74 -14.26 4.80
CA ARG A 59 62.69 -15.19 4.36
C ARG A 59 61.49 -15.22 5.30
N LEU A 60 61.72 -15.15 6.62
CA LEU A 60 60.64 -15.06 7.61
C LEU A 60 59.85 -13.76 7.45
N GLN A 61 60.54 -12.62 7.32
CA GLN A 61 59.89 -11.33 7.07
C GLN A 61 59.07 -11.34 5.77
N GLN A 62 59.60 -11.97 4.72
CA GLN A 62 58.89 -12.11 3.45
C GLN A 62 57.67 -13.04 3.56
N ALA A 63 57.77 -14.14 4.31
CA ALA A 63 56.63 -15.02 4.58
C ALA A 63 55.54 -14.30 5.38
N ASP A 64 55.91 -13.51 6.39
CA ASP A 64 54.96 -12.70 7.17
C ASP A 64 54.27 -11.64 6.31
N ALA A 65 55.02 -10.95 5.45
CA ALA A 65 54.45 -9.96 4.52
C ALA A 65 53.45 -10.62 3.56
N THR A 66 53.80 -11.79 3.02
CA THR A 66 52.92 -12.55 2.12
C THR A 66 51.66 -13.03 2.85
N ASN A 67 51.79 -13.47 4.11
CA ASN A 67 50.66 -13.92 4.92
C ASN A 67 49.68 -12.77 5.22
N ARG A 68 50.19 -11.56 5.49
CA ARG A 68 49.36 -10.36 5.64
C ARG A 68 48.57 -10.04 4.38
N VAL A 69 49.23 -10.03 3.22
CA VAL A 69 48.56 -9.81 1.92
C VAL A 69 47.51 -10.89 1.67
N LEU A 70 47.82 -12.17 1.91
CA LEU A 70 46.84 -13.26 1.78
C LEU A 70 45.64 -13.07 2.72
N ARG A 71 45.86 -12.59 3.96
CA ARG A 71 44.76 -12.28 4.89
C ARG A 71 43.90 -11.12 4.39
N ASP A 72 44.52 -10.05 3.91
CA ASP A 72 43.80 -8.89 3.39
C ASP A 72 42.99 -9.27 2.14
N GLU A 73 43.54 -10.13 1.28
CA GLU A 73 42.86 -10.64 0.10
C GLU A 73 41.70 -11.58 0.47
N VAL A 74 41.87 -12.44 1.48
CA VAL A 74 40.80 -13.29 2.00
C VAL A 74 39.67 -12.45 2.60
N LEU A 75 40.01 -11.39 3.36
CA LEU A 75 39.03 -10.44 3.88
C LEU A 75 38.33 -9.67 2.75
N GLY A 76 39.09 -9.23 1.74
CA GLY A 76 38.56 -8.55 0.56
C GLY A 76 37.64 -9.45 -0.27
N ILE A 77 37.98 -10.73 -0.43
CA ILE A 77 37.11 -11.73 -1.08
C ILE A 77 35.83 -11.93 -0.27
N GLY A 78 35.92 -12.03 1.06
CA GLY A 78 34.73 -12.17 1.93
C GLY A 78 33.79 -10.96 1.86
N GLN A 79 34.33 -9.74 1.81
CA GLN A 79 33.54 -8.52 1.63
C GLN A 79 32.86 -8.49 0.25
N ARG A 80 33.61 -8.87 -0.80
CA ARG A 80 33.07 -8.93 -2.17
C ARG A 80 32.04 -10.04 -2.34
N SER A 81 32.22 -11.20 -1.70
CA SER A 81 31.23 -12.28 -1.75
C SER A 81 29.94 -11.88 -1.05
N ALA A 82 30.02 -11.20 0.11
CA ALA A 82 28.84 -10.67 0.79
C ALA A 82 28.09 -9.63 -0.06
N LEU A 83 28.82 -8.75 -0.76
CA LEU A 83 28.22 -7.80 -1.69
C LEU A 83 27.58 -8.50 -2.90
N ILE A 84 28.26 -9.50 -3.47
CA ILE A 84 27.71 -10.29 -4.59
C ILE A 84 26.44 -11.02 -4.13
N GLU A 85 26.45 -11.63 -2.94
CA GLU A 85 25.29 -12.32 -2.37
C GLU A 85 24.10 -11.37 -2.14
N ASP A 86 24.34 -10.16 -1.61
CA ASP A 86 23.32 -9.10 -1.50
C ASP A 86 22.77 -8.68 -2.88
N THR A 87 23.64 -8.47 -3.87
CA THR A 87 23.19 -8.12 -5.23
C THR A 87 22.45 -9.26 -5.92
N VAL A 88 22.87 -10.52 -5.72
CA VAL A 88 22.20 -11.71 -6.26
C VAL A 88 20.83 -11.87 -5.59
N SER A 89 20.72 -11.65 -4.28
CA SER A 89 19.43 -11.63 -3.58
C SER A 89 18.50 -10.57 -4.15
N LYS A 90 19.00 -9.35 -4.39
CA LYS A 90 18.23 -8.26 -5.00
C LYS A 90 17.84 -8.54 -6.46
N LEU A 91 18.69 -9.22 -7.23
CA LEU A 91 18.39 -9.64 -8.61
C LEU A 91 17.51 -10.90 -8.68
N ALA A 92 17.39 -11.68 -7.61
CA ALA A 92 16.52 -12.85 -7.54
C ALA A 92 15.07 -12.49 -7.14
N ASP A 93 14.87 -11.35 -6.47
CA ASP A 93 13.54 -10.84 -6.04
C ASP A 93 12.85 -9.72 -6.90
N PRO A 94 13.30 -9.34 -8.12
CA PRO A 94 12.59 -8.35 -8.95
C PRO A 94 11.15 -8.75 -9.26
N ASP A 95 10.89 -10.04 -9.43
CA ASP A 95 9.55 -10.57 -9.73
C ASP A 95 8.59 -10.30 -8.57
N ARG A 96 9.05 -10.43 -7.31
CA ARG A 96 8.24 -10.11 -6.12
C ARG A 96 7.96 -8.62 -5.99
N HIS A 97 8.97 -7.78 -6.18
CA HIS A 97 8.79 -6.33 -6.12
C HIS A 97 7.91 -5.81 -7.26
N GLY A 98 8.03 -6.37 -8.47
CA GLY A 98 7.17 -6.06 -9.60
C GLY A 98 5.73 -6.51 -9.39
N GLU A 99 5.51 -7.71 -8.85
CA GLU A 99 4.18 -8.20 -8.49
C GLU A 99 3.54 -7.34 -7.38
N GLN A 100 4.31 -6.97 -6.36
CA GLN A 100 3.84 -6.08 -5.29
C GLN A 100 3.47 -4.70 -5.83
N ALA A 101 4.32 -4.09 -6.67
CA ALA A 101 4.04 -2.80 -7.30
C ALA A 101 2.77 -2.85 -8.17
N LEU A 102 2.58 -3.94 -8.94
CA LEU A 102 1.38 -4.14 -9.74
C LEU A 102 0.12 -4.27 -8.87
N ARG A 103 0.19 -5.02 -7.76
CA ARG A 103 -0.93 -5.14 -6.81
C ARG A 103 -1.26 -3.79 -6.17
N LEU A 104 -0.26 -2.96 -5.85
CA LEU A 104 -0.50 -1.61 -5.32
C LEU A 104 -1.16 -0.69 -6.37
N ASP A 105 -0.73 -0.76 -7.64
CA ASP A 105 -1.38 -0.05 -8.75
C ASP A 105 -2.83 -0.51 -8.96
N GLU A 106 -3.09 -1.82 -8.89
CA GLU A 106 -4.44 -2.37 -9.00
C GLU A 106 -5.32 -1.92 -7.83
N ALA A 107 -4.81 -1.96 -6.60
CA ALA A 107 -5.52 -1.45 -5.43
C ALA A 107 -5.83 0.04 -5.56
N GLU A 108 -4.89 0.86 -6.03
CA GLU A 108 -5.12 2.29 -6.28
C GLU A 108 -6.21 2.51 -7.34
N LEU A 109 -6.15 1.78 -8.45
CA LEU A 109 -7.15 1.84 -9.52
C LEU A 109 -8.54 1.49 -8.99
N LEU A 110 -8.67 0.40 -8.23
CA LEU A 110 -9.93 -0.05 -7.63
C LEU A 110 -10.49 0.98 -6.66
N LEU A 111 -9.66 1.55 -5.78
CA LEU A 111 -10.06 2.60 -4.84
C LEU A 111 -10.46 3.89 -5.55
N GLY A 112 -9.74 4.28 -6.61
CA GLY A 112 -10.09 5.41 -7.46
C GLY A 112 -11.44 5.22 -8.16
N MET A 113 -11.68 4.05 -8.73
CA MET A 113 -12.98 3.69 -9.32
C MET A 113 -14.11 3.72 -8.29
N ALA A 114 -13.86 3.21 -7.08
CA ALA A 114 -14.84 3.23 -5.99
C ALA A 114 -15.23 4.67 -5.63
N GLN A 115 -14.25 5.55 -5.48
CA GLN A 115 -14.46 6.97 -5.19
C GLN A 115 -15.24 7.67 -6.32
N GLN A 116 -14.87 7.42 -7.57
CA GLN A 116 -15.56 8.00 -8.73
C GLN A 116 -17.02 7.52 -8.82
N ARG A 117 -17.27 6.23 -8.62
CA ARG A 117 -18.64 5.67 -8.60
C ARG A 117 -19.49 6.31 -7.51
N LEU A 118 -18.92 6.54 -6.33
CA LEU A 118 -19.67 7.12 -5.23
C LEU A 118 -19.94 8.62 -5.44
N LEU A 119 -18.90 9.39 -5.78
CA LEU A 119 -19.01 10.84 -5.92
C LEU A 119 -19.84 11.25 -7.15
N ILE A 120 -19.63 10.58 -8.28
CA ILE A 120 -20.27 10.94 -9.55
C ILE A 120 -21.59 10.19 -9.73
N ALA A 121 -21.58 8.86 -9.63
CA ALA A 121 -22.76 8.04 -9.92
C ALA A 121 -23.65 7.80 -8.69
N GLY A 122 -23.10 7.87 -7.47
CA GLY A 122 -23.83 7.52 -6.23
C GLY A 122 -24.02 6.03 -6.07
N ASP A 123 -23.34 5.24 -6.89
CA ASP A 123 -23.43 3.79 -6.90
C ASP A 123 -22.73 3.22 -5.66
N LEU A 124 -23.43 3.22 -4.54
CA LEU A 124 -22.95 2.72 -3.25
C LEU A 124 -22.59 1.24 -3.34
N ASP A 125 -23.42 0.44 -3.99
CA ASP A 125 -23.18 -1.00 -4.16
C ASP A 125 -21.94 -1.27 -5.02
N GLY A 126 -21.78 -0.52 -6.12
CA GLY A 126 -20.59 -0.58 -6.95
C GLY A 126 -19.33 -0.15 -6.21
N ALA A 127 -19.42 0.92 -5.41
CA ALA A 127 -18.32 1.35 -4.56
C ALA A 127 -17.95 0.25 -3.56
N ARG A 128 -18.91 -0.33 -2.82
CA ARG A 128 -18.66 -1.44 -1.88
C ARG A 128 -17.95 -2.61 -2.54
N ARG A 129 -18.42 -3.05 -3.71
CA ARG A 129 -17.76 -4.12 -4.48
C ARG A 129 -16.32 -3.77 -4.84
N ALA A 130 -16.06 -2.54 -5.27
CA ALA A 130 -14.70 -2.08 -5.59
C ALA A 130 -13.80 -2.02 -4.34
N TYR A 131 -14.31 -1.57 -3.19
CA TYR A 131 -13.59 -1.59 -1.91
C TYR A 131 -13.26 -3.01 -1.44
N VAL A 132 -14.16 -3.98 -1.64
CA VAL A 132 -13.90 -5.40 -1.36
C VAL A 132 -12.78 -5.93 -2.24
N LEU A 133 -12.82 -5.65 -3.55
CA LEU A 133 -11.77 -6.05 -4.48
C LEU A 133 -10.41 -5.44 -4.10
N ALA A 134 -10.37 -4.14 -3.79
CA ALA A 134 -9.15 -3.49 -3.32
C ALA A 134 -8.60 -4.14 -2.05
N GLY A 135 -9.47 -4.53 -1.13
CA GLY A 135 -9.09 -5.28 0.07
C GLY A 135 -8.45 -6.62 -0.25
N ASN A 136 -9.05 -7.39 -1.14
CA ASN A 136 -8.49 -8.69 -1.55
C ASN A 136 -7.09 -8.55 -2.20
N VAL A 137 -6.88 -7.49 -2.98
CA VAL A 137 -5.57 -7.19 -3.58
C VAL A 137 -4.53 -6.83 -2.50
N LEU A 138 -4.91 -5.98 -1.53
CA LEU A 138 -4.05 -5.59 -0.41
C LEU A 138 -3.78 -6.72 0.59
N ASP A 139 -4.70 -7.66 0.76
CA ASP A 139 -4.52 -8.84 1.59
C ASP A 139 -3.46 -9.79 1.01
N GLY A 140 -3.22 -9.74 -0.29
CA GLY A 140 -2.15 -10.48 -0.95
C GLY A 140 -0.75 -9.87 -0.76
N ILE A 141 -0.61 -8.68 -0.16
CA ILE A 141 0.69 -8.04 0.04
C ILE A 141 1.23 -8.40 1.42
N ASP A 142 2.26 -9.24 1.46
CA ASP A 142 2.89 -9.75 2.68
C ASP A 142 3.95 -8.78 3.26
N ASP A 143 3.60 -7.50 3.39
CA ASP A 143 4.47 -6.46 3.94
C ASP A 143 3.82 -5.75 5.16
N PRO A 144 4.46 -5.78 6.35
CA PRO A 144 3.97 -5.09 7.55
C PRO A 144 3.74 -3.59 7.40
N ALA A 145 4.45 -2.90 6.50
CA ALA A 145 4.29 -1.46 6.27
C ALA A 145 2.85 -1.08 5.87
N TYR A 146 2.14 -1.99 5.20
CA TYR A 146 0.77 -1.79 4.72
C TYR A 146 -0.32 -2.22 5.72
N LEU A 147 0.04 -2.64 6.94
CA LEU A 147 -0.94 -3.01 7.97
C LEU A 147 -1.89 -1.86 8.32
N SER A 148 -1.35 -0.64 8.47
CA SER A 148 -2.16 0.54 8.76
C SER A 148 -3.15 0.84 7.63
N LEU A 149 -2.71 0.68 6.37
CA LEU A 149 -3.54 0.87 5.19
C LEU A 149 -4.71 -0.12 5.16
N ARG A 150 -4.45 -1.41 5.43
CA ARG A 150 -5.51 -2.44 5.54
C ARG A 150 -6.51 -2.11 6.66
N GLN A 151 -6.03 -1.59 7.78
CA GLN A 151 -6.90 -1.20 8.90
C GLN A 151 -7.80 -0.02 8.53
N THR A 152 -7.24 1.02 7.90
CA THR A 152 -8.01 2.17 7.37
C THR A 152 -9.07 1.70 6.37
N LEU A 153 -8.70 0.80 5.45
CA LEU A 153 -9.61 0.23 4.47
C LEU A 153 -10.78 -0.52 5.12
N GLN A 154 -10.51 -1.32 6.13
CA GLN A 154 -11.55 -2.06 6.85
C GLN A 154 -12.52 -1.12 7.58
N GLN A 155 -12.01 -0.03 8.16
CA GLN A 155 -12.84 0.99 8.78
C GLN A 155 -13.74 1.69 7.76
N GLU A 156 -13.20 2.07 6.60
CA GLU A 156 -13.99 2.67 5.52
C GLU A 156 -15.05 1.72 4.99
N ARG A 157 -14.72 0.43 4.81
CA ARG A 157 -15.68 -0.60 4.41
C ARG A 157 -16.82 -0.75 5.42
N ALA A 158 -16.50 -0.85 6.71
CA ALA A 158 -17.50 -0.92 7.77
C ALA A 158 -18.39 0.33 7.79
N GLY A 159 -17.82 1.51 7.56
CA GLY A 159 -18.55 2.77 7.42
C GLY A 159 -19.49 2.76 6.22
N LEU A 160 -19.04 2.27 5.06
CA LEU A 160 -19.89 2.09 3.89
C LEU A 160 -21.02 1.10 4.15
N ASP A 161 -20.72 0.00 4.85
CA ASP A 161 -21.69 -1.05 5.17
C ASP A 161 -22.79 -0.58 6.11
N ALA A 162 -22.44 0.26 7.09
CA ALA A 162 -23.39 0.86 8.02
C ALA A 162 -24.46 1.74 7.36
N LEU A 163 -24.20 2.28 6.17
CA LEU A 163 -25.17 3.10 5.42
C LEU A 163 -26.38 2.30 4.92
N GLY A 164 -26.27 0.97 4.84
CA GLY A 164 -27.34 0.12 4.30
C GLY A 164 -27.65 0.47 2.84
N THR A 165 -28.92 0.76 2.54
CA THR A 165 -29.37 1.11 1.18
C THR A 165 -29.13 2.58 0.89
N GLU A 166 -28.67 2.90 -0.33
CA GLU A 166 -28.54 4.29 -0.80
C GLU A 166 -29.83 5.09 -0.54
N PRO A 167 -29.78 6.27 0.12
CA PRO A 167 -30.96 7.06 0.47
C PRO A 167 -31.86 7.40 -0.73
N ARG A 168 -31.25 7.74 -1.87
CA ARG A 168 -31.95 7.98 -3.14
C ARG A 168 -32.74 6.75 -3.61
N VAL A 169 -32.11 5.57 -3.60
CA VAL A 169 -32.76 4.31 -4.01
C VAL A 169 -33.92 3.98 -3.08
N ARG A 170 -33.76 4.22 -1.77
CA ARG A 170 -34.85 4.05 -0.80
C ARG A 170 -36.01 5.02 -1.09
N ALA A 171 -35.74 6.31 -1.29
CA ALA A 171 -36.77 7.31 -1.58
C ALA A 171 -37.53 6.99 -2.88
N MET A 172 -36.82 6.54 -3.92
CA MET A 172 -37.43 6.11 -5.18
C MET A 172 -38.31 4.86 -5.01
N ALA A 173 -37.84 3.87 -4.26
CA ALA A 173 -38.62 2.66 -3.98
C ALA A 173 -39.90 2.97 -3.19
N GLU A 174 -39.83 3.88 -2.21
CA GLU A 174 -40.98 4.35 -1.44
C GLU A 174 -41.98 5.12 -2.33
N LEU A 175 -41.48 5.99 -3.23
CA LEU A 175 -42.32 6.70 -4.21
C LEU A 175 -43.00 5.73 -5.19
N ASP A 176 -42.30 4.70 -5.64
CA ASP A 176 -42.84 3.68 -6.54
C ASP A 176 -43.87 2.78 -5.87
N ALA A 177 -43.70 2.50 -4.58
CA ALA A 177 -44.71 1.82 -3.78
C ALA A 177 -45.96 2.69 -3.63
N PHE A 178 -45.78 3.97 -3.30
CA PHE A 178 -46.87 4.94 -3.19
C PHE A 178 -47.68 5.10 -4.48
N ALA A 179 -46.99 5.24 -5.63
CA ALA A 179 -47.64 5.36 -6.94
C ALA A 179 -48.50 4.13 -7.28
N ARG A 180 -48.04 2.92 -6.89
CA ARG A 180 -48.81 1.67 -7.04
C ARG A 180 -50.04 1.64 -6.15
N THR A 181 -49.92 2.09 -4.90
CA THR A 181 -51.07 2.15 -3.96
C THR A 181 -52.16 3.07 -4.47
N ILE A 182 -51.81 4.24 -5.04
CA ILE A 182 -52.81 5.16 -5.60
C ILE A 182 -53.46 4.59 -6.86
N SER A 183 -52.68 3.96 -7.73
CA SER A 183 -53.19 3.41 -8.98
C SER A 183 -54.15 2.22 -8.77
N ALA A 184 -54.00 1.51 -7.65
CA ALA A 184 -54.84 0.36 -7.29
C ALA A 184 -56.11 0.74 -6.49
N ALA A 185 -56.26 1.99 -6.05
CA ALA A 185 -57.42 2.42 -5.28
C ALA A 185 -58.69 2.37 -6.15
N PRO A 186 -59.75 1.65 -5.75
CA PRO A 186 -61.00 1.60 -6.50
C PRO A 186 -61.54 3.01 -6.73
N VAL A 187 -61.83 3.32 -7.99
CA VAL A 187 -62.62 4.51 -8.32
C VAL A 187 -64.05 4.19 -7.93
N GLU A 188 -64.43 4.45 -6.68
CA GLU A 188 -65.85 4.45 -6.33
C GLU A 188 -66.51 5.58 -7.13
N PRO A 189 -67.42 5.28 -8.06
CA PRO A 189 -68.23 6.31 -8.65
C PRO A 189 -69.07 6.89 -7.51
N GLN A 190 -68.82 8.16 -7.17
CA GLN A 190 -69.74 8.90 -6.33
C GLN A 190 -70.99 9.16 -7.18
N THR A 191 -71.85 8.15 -7.33
CA THR A 191 -73.25 8.37 -7.67
C THR A 191 -73.86 9.07 -6.48
N THR A 192 -73.75 10.40 -6.43
CA THR A 192 -74.68 11.22 -5.67
C THR A 192 -76.05 10.99 -6.29
N THR A 193 -76.77 9.99 -5.80
CA THR A 193 -78.18 9.81 -6.09
C THR A 193 -78.89 11.07 -5.62
N ALA A 194 -79.31 11.88 -6.59
CA ALA A 194 -80.11 13.09 -6.40
C ALA A 194 -81.54 12.73 -5.95
N THR A 195 -81.68 11.93 -4.89
CA THR A 195 -82.96 11.44 -4.39
C THR A 195 -83.74 12.55 -3.67
N ASP A 196 -83.05 13.60 -3.20
CA ASP A 196 -83.66 14.72 -2.47
C ASP A 196 -83.80 16.01 -3.31
N ALA A 197 -83.67 15.90 -4.65
CA ALA A 197 -83.76 17.05 -5.53
C ALA A 197 -85.24 17.40 -5.87
N PRO A 198 -85.62 18.70 -5.87
CA PRO A 198 -86.94 19.16 -6.29
C PRO A 198 -87.35 18.60 -7.66
N TRP A 199 -88.63 18.28 -7.83
CA TRP A 199 -89.16 17.62 -9.04
C TRP A 199 -88.82 18.33 -10.36
N TRP A 200 -88.75 19.66 -10.35
CA TRP A 200 -88.38 20.46 -11.52
C TRP A 200 -86.91 20.28 -11.91
N ARG A 201 -85.99 20.08 -10.95
CA ARG A 201 -84.60 19.70 -11.25
C ARG A 201 -84.51 18.33 -11.89
N ARG A 202 -85.35 17.38 -11.48
CA ARG A 202 -85.42 16.04 -12.10
C ARG A 202 -85.96 16.08 -13.53
N ALA A 203 -86.91 16.98 -13.83
CA ALA A 203 -87.50 17.13 -15.16
C ALA A 203 -86.54 17.81 -16.17
N PHE A 204 -85.66 18.69 -15.70
CA PHE A 204 -84.70 19.41 -16.56
C PHE A 204 -83.25 18.88 -16.49
N ALA A 205 -82.98 17.84 -15.69
CA ALA A 205 -81.65 17.24 -15.54
C ALA A 205 -81.05 16.71 -16.86
N THR A 206 -81.88 16.38 -17.84
CA THR A 206 -81.46 15.93 -19.18
C THR A 206 -81.05 17.07 -20.11
N LEU A 207 -81.42 18.32 -19.81
CA LEU A 207 -81.11 19.49 -20.66
C LEU A 207 -80.10 20.46 -20.03
N VAL A 208 -80.11 20.65 -18.72
CA VAL A 208 -79.23 21.60 -18.03
C VAL A 208 -78.76 21.03 -16.69
N ASP A 209 -77.47 20.73 -16.59
CA ASP A 209 -76.82 20.35 -15.34
C ASP A 209 -76.13 21.58 -14.72
N VAL A 210 -76.78 22.20 -13.72
CA VAL A 210 -76.19 23.32 -12.97
C VAL A 210 -75.49 22.76 -11.75
N ASN A 211 -74.18 22.54 -11.87
CA ASN A 211 -73.34 22.12 -10.76
C ASN A 211 -72.51 23.32 -10.24
N PRO A 212 -72.48 23.58 -8.92
CA PRO A 212 -71.64 24.63 -8.37
C PRO A 212 -70.16 24.34 -8.69
N SER A 213 -69.49 25.26 -9.39
CA SER A 213 -68.07 25.18 -9.78
C SER A 213 -67.09 25.31 -8.61
N ASP A 214 -67.60 25.40 -7.37
CA ASP A 214 -66.83 25.59 -6.14
C ASP A 214 -66.35 24.28 -5.49
N ARG A 215 -66.53 23.13 -6.15
CA ARG A 215 -65.97 21.88 -5.63
C ARG A 215 -64.50 21.78 -6.01
N THR A 216 -63.65 21.95 -5.00
CA THR A 216 -62.20 21.67 -5.01
C THR A 216 -61.84 20.24 -5.41
N VAL A 217 -62.81 19.33 -5.43
CA VAL A 217 -62.64 17.92 -5.80
C VAL A 217 -63.18 17.68 -7.22
N ALA A 218 -62.39 17.03 -8.07
CA ALA A 218 -62.74 16.66 -9.44
C ALA A 218 -63.85 15.59 -9.44
N VAL A 219 -65.11 16.04 -9.57
CA VAL A 219 -66.29 15.17 -9.59
C VAL A 219 -66.61 14.66 -11.01
N GLN A 220 -66.29 15.44 -12.05
CA GLN A 220 -66.53 15.01 -13.44
C GLN A 220 -65.51 13.96 -13.89
N PRO A 221 -65.91 12.95 -14.69
CA PRO A 221 -64.99 11.95 -15.22
C PRO A 221 -63.79 12.55 -15.97
N SER A 222 -64.00 13.60 -16.77
CA SER A 222 -62.94 14.31 -17.51
C SER A 222 -61.94 15.01 -16.58
N ASP A 223 -62.44 15.74 -15.59
CA ASP A 223 -61.61 16.46 -14.62
C ASP A 223 -60.80 15.48 -13.76
N ARG A 224 -61.39 14.33 -13.44
CA ARG A 224 -60.73 13.28 -12.68
C ARG A 224 -59.62 12.61 -13.49
N ILE A 225 -59.85 12.33 -14.77
CA ILE A 225 -58.79 11.83 -15.68
C ILE A 225 -57.64 12.84 -15.77
N ALA A 226 -57.94 14.13 -15.94
CA ALA A 226 -56.93 15.18 -16.00
C ALA A 226 -56.14 15.30 -14.69
N ALA A 227 -56.83 15.20 -13.54
CA ALA A 227 -56.18 15.26 -12.24
C ALA A 227 -55.31 14.02 -11.95
N VAL A 228 -55.74 12.81 -12.34
CA VAL A 228 -54.91 11.59 -12.28
C VAL A 228 -53.68 11.73 -13.17
N ALA A 229 -53.85 12.23 -14.41
CA ALA A 229 -52.74 12.46 -15.32
C ALA A 229 -51.75 13.50 -14.77
N GLY A 230 -52.24 14.57 -14.14
CA GLY A 230 -51.42 15.58 -13.46
C GLY A 230 -50.62 14.98 -12.29
N LEU A 231 -51.26 14.14 -11.48
CA LEU A 231 -50.58 13.43 -10.38
C LEU A 231 -49.48 12.49 -10.89
N GLN A 232 -49.77 11.70 -11.93
CA GLN A 232 -48.79 10.81 -12.55
C GLN A 232 -47.60 11.57 -13.14
N LEU A 233 -47.87 12.71 -13.78
CA LEU A 233 -46.84 13.60 -14.30
C LEU A 233 -45.94 14.12 -13.17
N GLU A 234 -46.50 14.62 -12.07
CA GLU A 234 -45.69 15.10 -10.94
C GLU A 234 -44.89 13.98 -10.28
N ILE A 235 -45.43 12.77 -10.18
CA ILE A 235 -44.67 11.60 -9.68
C ILE A 235 -43.49 11.28 -10.62
N SER A 236 -43.69 11.34 -11.95
CA SER A 236 -42.60 11.13 -12.91
C SER A 236 -41.54 12.23 -12.85
N LEU A 237 -41.95 13.49 -12.63
CA LEU A 237 -41.04 14.62 -12.43
C LEU A 237 -40.26 14.48 -11.12
N ALA A 238 -40.91 14.00 -10.05
CA ALA A 238 -40.25 13.68 -8.79
C ALA A 238 -39.20 12.58 -9.01
N ARG A 239 -39.53 11.50 -9.74
CA ARG A 239 -38.56 10.45 -10.08
C ARG A 239 -37.36 11.00 -10.86
N ALA A 240 -37.60 11.84 -11.87
CA ALA A 240 -36.53 12.47 -12.65
C ALA A 240 -35.66 13.41 -11.79
N ALA A 241 -36.26 14.17 -10.86
CA ALA A 241 -35.50 15.02 -9.95
C ALA A 241 -34.65 14.19 -8.96
N ALA A 242 -35.20 13.09 -8.43
CA ALA A 242 -34.49 12.17 -7.55
C ALA A 242 -33.27 11.54 -8.23
N GLU A 243 -33.39 11.14 -9.49
CA GLU A 243 -32.28 10.60 -10.28
C GLU A 243 -31.11 11.58 -10.44
N ARG A 244 -31.40 12.88 -10.54
CA ARG A 244 -30.39 13.94 -10.61
C ARG A 244 -29.91 14.43 -9.25
N ARG A 245 -30.43 13.87 -8.14
CA ARG A 245 -30.25 14.38 -6.76
C ARG A 245 -30.67 15.84 -6.57
N ASP A 246 -31.65 16.27 -7.35
CA ASP A 246 -32.23 17.60 -7.25
C ASP A 246 -33.27 17.61 -6.11
N GLU A 247 -32.79 17.78 -4.88
CA GLU A 247 -33.63 17.77 -3.67
C GLU A 247 -34.72 18.85 -3.68
N ALA A 248 -34.42 20.01 -4.26
CA ALA A 248 -35.38 21.10 -4.37
C ALA A 248 -36.48 20.76 -5.39
N GLY A 249 -36.08 20.27 -6.57
CA GLY A 249 -37.01 19.81 -7.61
C GLY A 249 -37.88 18.64 -7.14
N PHE A 250 -37.29 17.69 -6.40
CA PHE A 250 -37.99 16.56 -5.82
C PHE A 250 -39.08 17.00 -4.84
N ARG A 251 -38.72 17.84 -3.86
CA ARG A 251 -39.68 18.39 -2.88
C ARG A 251 -40.77 19.22 -3.56
N ALA A 252 -40.42 20.02 -4.56
CA ALA A 252 -41.40 20.82 -5.30
C ALA A 252 -42.39 19.95 -6.09
N ALA A 253 -41.92 18.88 -6.74
CA ALA A 253 -42.79 17.94 -7.46
C ALA A 253 -43.73 17.19 -6.50
N LEU A 254 -43.22 16.74 -5.35
CA LEU A 254 -44.06 16.11 -4.32
C LEU A 254 -45.08 17.10 -3.74
N GLN A 255 -44.73 18.37 -3.52
CA GLN A 255 -45.68 19.37 -3.07
C GLN A 255 -46.81 19.60 -4.09
N ARG A 256 -46.50 19.61 -5.39
CA ARG A 256 -47.52 19.69 -6.44
C ARG A 256 -48.37 18.43 -6.52
N ALA A 257 -47.77 17.25 -6.32
CA ALA A 257 -48.50 16.00 -6.20
C ALA A 257 -49.48 15.99 -5.00
N ASP A 258 -49.10 16.56 -3.84
CA ASP A 258 -50.02 16.79 -2.69
C ASP A 258 -51.22 17.65 -3.10
N GLY A 259 -50.98 18.71 -3.86
CA GLY A 259 -52.04 19.54 -4.43
C GLY A 259 -53.02 18.74 -5.30
N TRP A 260 -52.52 17.87 -6.17
CA TRP A 260 -53.37 17.00 -6.99
C TRP A 260 -54.13 15.95 -6.18
N LEU A 261 -53.55 15.40 -5.10
CA LEU A 261 -54.25 14.48 -4.18
C LEU A 261 -55.49 15.16 -3.57
N THR A 262 -55.36 16.40 -3.10
CA THR A 262 -56.50 17.14 -2.52
C THR A 262 -57.61 17.46 -3.53
N ARG A 263 -57.26 17.49 -4.83
CA ARG A 263 -58.22 17.65 -5.92
C ARG A 263 -58.89 16.34 -6.33
N LEU A 264 -58.25 15.20 -6.10
CA LEU A 264 -58.77 13.89 -6.52
C LEU A 264 -59.67 13.24 -5.48
N TRP A 265 -59.41 13.48 -4.20
CA TRP A 265 -60.14 12.86 -3.09
C TRP A 265 -60.73 13.91 -2.14
N PRO A 266 -61.94 13.67 -1.61
CA PRO A 266 -62.50 14.50 -0.54
C PRO A 266 -61.72 14.32 0.78
N PRO A 267 -61.83 15.29 1.71
CA PRO A 267 -61.20 15.19 3.03
C PRO A 267 -61.60 13.89 3.74
N SER A 268 -60.61 13.04 4.01
CA SER A 268 -60.80 11.71 4.59
C SER A 268 -59.54 11.28 5.32
N LYS A 269 -59.68 10.37 6.30
CA LYS A 269 -58.53 9.83 7.04
C LYS A 269 -57.51 9.13 6.11
N THR A 270 -57.99 8.52 5.04
CA THR A 270 -57.16 7.88 4.01
C THR A 270 -56.36 8.92 3.23
N LEU A 271 -56.98 10.04 2.82
CA LEU A 271 -56.25 11.15 2.18
C LEU A 271 -55.18 11.71 3.12
N ASP A 272 -55.50 11.95 4.39
CA ASP A 272 -54.53 12.47 5.36
C ASP A 272 -53.32 11.54 5.53
N SER A 273 -53.54 10.22 5.57
CA SER A 273 -52.46 9.22 5.62
C SER A 273 -51.58 9.23 4.36
N GLN A 274 -52.17 9.32 3.16
CA GLN A 274 -51.44 9.36 1.90
C GLN A 274 -50.59 10.63 1.78
N ARG A 275 -51.14 11.77 2.22
CA ARG A 275 -50.43 13.06 2.27
C ARG A 275 -49.30 13.06 3.29
N ALA A 276 -49.49 12.41 4.43
CA ALA A 276 -48.44 12.23 5.43
C ALA A 276 -47.30 11.36 4.86
N GLN A 277 -47.62 10.27 4.19
CA GLN A 277 -46.64 9.40 3.52
C GLN A 277 -45.85 10.16 2.44
N LEU A 278 -46.51 10.95 1.61
CA LEU A 278 -45.85 11.77 0.59
C LEU A 278 -44.87 12.79 1.20
N ARG A 279 -45.25 13.39 2.34
CA ARG A 279 -44.40 14.33 3.09
C ARG A 279 -43.20 13.62 3.73
N GLU A 280 -43.39 12.41 4.24
CA GLU A 280 -42.30 11.59 4.77
C GLU A 280 -41.29 11.23 3.68
N ILE A 281 -41.77 10.81 2.50
CA ILE A 281 -40.92 10.55 1.33
C ILE A 281 -40.14 11.81 0.94
N GLY A 282 -40.80 12.98 0.92
CA GLY A 282 -40.17 14.26 0.60
C GLY A 282 -39.18 14.78 1.63
N ALA A 283 -39.19 14.24 2.85
CA ALA A 283 -38.22 14.56 3.90
C ALA A 283 -36.98 13.66 3.88
N ARG A 284 -36.93 12.63 3.01
CA ARG A 284 -35.76 11.78 2.83
C ARG A 284 -34.62 12.57 2.19
N GLU A 285 -33.41 12.38 2.70
CA GLU A 285 -32.19 12.86 2.06
C GLU A 285 -31.92 12.06 0.78
N LEU A 286 -31.51 12.74 -0.30
CA LEU A 286 -31.15 12.09 -1.56
C LEU A 286 -29.63 12.00 -1.76
N SER A 287 -28.86 12.67 -0.91
CA SER A 287 -27.41 12.75 -0.96
C SER A 287 -26.75 11.85 0.10
N LEU A 288 -25.58 11.31 -0.24
CA LEU A 288 -24.72 10.60 0.70
C LEU A 288 -23.68 11.60 1.23
N THR A 289 -23.65 11.82 2.54
CA THR A 289 -22.56 12.58 3.18
C THR A 289 -21.67 11.64 3.98
N LEU A 290 -20.41 11.49 3.57
CA LEU A 290 -19.40 10.78 4.36
C LEU A 290 -18.13 11.61 4.43
N PRO A 291 -17.73 12.10 5.61
CA PRO A 291 -16.56 12.94 5.78
C PRO A 291 -15.22 12.19 5.70
N THR A 292 -15.21 10.85 5.81
CA THR A 292 -13.97 10.06 5.94
C THR A 292 -13.61 9.21 4.73
N LEU A 293 -14.35 9.28 3.62
CA LEU A 293 -14.09 8.43 2.46
C LEU A 293 -12.90 8.87 1.63
N GLY A 294 -12.07 7.91 1.23
CA GLY A 294 -10.90 8.14 0.39
C GLY A 294 -9.60 8.38 1.17
N SER A 295 -9.65 8.24 2.50
CA SER A 295 -8.46 8.26 3.35
C SER A 295 -7.51 7.12 3.01
N THR A 296 -8.03 5.92 2.72
CA THR A 296 -7.20 4.78 2.26
C THR A 296 -6.47 5.10 0.97
N LEU A 297 -7.17 5.66 -0.02
CA LEU A 297 -6.58 6.04 -1.31
C LEU A 297 -5.51 7.12 -1.14
N HIS A 298 -5.76 8.11 -0.27
CA HIS A 298 -4.78 9.15 0.01
C HIS A 298 -3.53 8.57 0.70
N GLN A 299 -3.72 7.71 1.69
CA GLN A 299 -2.65 7.03 2.41
C GLN A 299 -1.79 6.17 1.46
N LEU A 300 -2.43 5.42 0.55
CA LEU A 300 -1.72 4.62 -0.46
C LEU A 300 -0.84 5.49 -1.36
N ARG A 301 -1.36 6.63 -1.83
CA ARG A 301 -0.58 7.59 -2.65
C ARG A 301 0.57 8.22 -1.88
N GLN A 302 0.40 8.49 -0.59
CA GLN A 302 1.47 9.02 0.25
C GLN A 302 2.59 7.99 0.44
N LEU A 303 2.26 6.73 0.71
CA LEU A 303 3.24 5.64 0.84
C LEU A 303 4.05 5.50 -0.45
N ARG A 304 3.37 5.49 -1.60
CA ARG A 304 4.04 5.44 -2.92
C ARG A 304 4.92 6.64 -3.25
N ALA A 305 4.65 7.80 -2.67
CA ALA A 305 5.46 8.99 -2.87
C ALA A 305 6.68 9.05 -1.95
N ALA A 306 6.71 8.20 -0.92
CA ALA A 306 7.79 8.11 0.05
C ALA A 306 8.82 7.01 -0.29
N ASP A 307 8.42 6.01 -1.06
CA ASP A 307 9.29 4.97 -1.66
C ASP A 307 9.98 5.47 -2.95
#